data_AF-A0A962M813-F1
#
_entry.id   AF-A0A962M813-F1
#
_cell.length_a   1.000
_cell.length_b   1.000
_cell.length_c   1.000
_cell.angle_alpha   90.00
_cell.angle_beta   90.00
_cell.angle_gamma   90.00
#
_symmetry.space_group_name_H-M   'P 1'
#
loop_
_entity.id
_entity.type
_entity.pdbx_description
1 polymer ?
#
loop_
_entity_poly.entity_id
_entity_poly.type
_entity_poly.pdbx_seq_one_letter_code
_entity_poly.pdbx_strand_id
1 'polypeptide(L)'
;MEELADTPRQQLIAMFDALEEWFDEPGYKGCMFIKASSEYQDASHPIHKQSADHKRMLERHITKLAEKAGLADPSTLARQLLLLKEGAIVTAHLGHTDTPAQDAKMAAVQLLNIHSQ
;
A
#
# COMPACT_ATOMS: atom_id res chain seq x y z
N MET A 1 -4.00 11.75 5.53
CA MET A 1 -2.62 11.26 5.31
C MET A 1 -1.57 12.30 5.70
N GLU A 2 -1.78 13.60 5.44
CA GLU A 2 -0.87 14.67 5.91
C GLU A 2 -0.87 14.91 7.44
N GLU A 3 -1.85 14.41 8.19
CA GLU A 3 -1.93 14.61 9.66
C GLU A 3 -1.35 13.48 10.54
N LEU A 4 -0.80 12.40 9.98
CA LEU A 4 -0.40 11.21 10.76
C LEU A 4 1.11 11.08 11.02
N ALA A 5 1.96 11.92 10.41
CA ALA A 5 3.41 11.77 10.51
C ALA A 5 4.19 13.01 10.03
N ASP A 6 5.20 13.42 10.81
CA ASP A 6 5.98 14.64 10.59
C ASP A 6 7.07 14.50 9.52
N THR A 7 7.46 13.27 9.14
CA THR A 7 8.51 13.02 8.14
C THR A 7 8.05 12.10 7.00
N PRO A 8 8.62 12.23 5.78
CA PRO A 8 8.28 11.35 4.66
C PRO A 8 8.50 9.86 4.97
N ARG A 9 9.55 9.52 5.74
CA ARG A 9 9.79 8.15 6.21
C ARG A 9 8.67 7.65 7.12
N GLN A 10 8.22 8.47 8.07
CA GLN A 10 7.10 8.11 8.93
C GLN A 10 5.79 7.98 8.14
N GLN A 11 5.56 8.81 7.11
CA GLN A 11 4.37 8.69 6.25
C GLN A 11 4.33 7.35 5.48
N LEU A 12 5.49 6.84 5.02
CA LEU A 12 5.58 5.50 4.41
C LEU A 12 5.18 4.39 5.38
N ILE A 13 5.47 4.55 6.67
CA ILE A 13 5.11 3.59 7.73
C ILE A 13 3.65 3.76 8.16
N ALA A 14 3.19 4.99 8.35
CA ALA A 14 1.85 5.34 8.80
C ALA A 14 0.75 4.89 7.83
N MET A 15 1.09 4.66 6.55
CA MET A 15 0.19 4.04 5.59
C MET A 15 -0.32 2.67 6.07
N PHE A 16 0.49 1.90 6.79
CA PHE A 16 0.08 0.60 7.34
C PHE A 16 -0.77 0.74 8.59
N ASP A 17 -0.56 1.78 9.40
CA ASP A 17 -1.45 2.10 10.53
C ASP A 17 -2.85 2.48 10.02
N ALA A 18 -2.91 3.27 8.95
CA ALA A 18 -4.17 3.58 8.28
C ALA A 18 -4.86 2.34 7.66
N LEU A 19 -4.10 1.29 7.32
CA LEU A 19 -4.70 0.02 6.90
C LEU A 19 -5.32 -0.72 8.07
N GLU A 20 -4.63 -0.76 9.22
CA GLU A 20 -5.14 -1.38 10.44
C GLU A 20 -6.47 -0.76 10.84
N GLU A 21 -6.53 0.57 10.91
CA GLU A 21 -7.78 1.31 11.18
C GLU A 21 -8.87 0.98 10.15
N TRP A 22 -8.52 0.95 8.85
CA TRP A 22 -9.48 0.66 7.79
C TRP A 22 -10.01 -0.77 7.82
N PHE A 23 -9.21 -1.75 8.28
CA PHE A 23 -9.64 -3.13 8.39
C PHE A 23 -10.69 -3.34 9.50
N ASP A 24 -10.62 -2.53 10.55
CA ASP A 24 -11.55 -2.56 11.69
C ASP A 24 -12.86 -1.79 11.44
N GLU A 25 -12.94 -0.99 10.36
CA GLU A 25 -14.14 -0.24 10.04
C GLU A 25 -15.35 -1.15 9.75
N PRO A 26 -16.53 -0.86 10.33
CA PRO A 26 -17.77 -1.53 9.95
C PRO A 26 -18.05 -1.36 8.46
N GLY A 27 -17.96 -2.46 7.71
CA GLY A 27 -18.14 -2.43 6.25
C GLY A 27 -16.87 -2.58 5.44
N TYR A 28 -15.72 -2.87 6.07
CA TYR A 28 -14.55 -3.33 5.35
C TYR A 28 -14.88 -4.55 4.47
N LYS A 29 -14.65 -4.42 3.17
CA LYS A 29 -14.88 -5.46 2.15
C LYS A 29 -13.70 -5.58 1.18
N GLY A 30 -12.49 -5.22 1.62
CA GLY A 30 -11.30 -5.20 0.77
C GLY A 30 -11.28 -4.04 -0.23
N CYS A 31 -10.30 -4.05 -1.14
CA CYS A 31 -10.12 -2.96 -2.09
C CYS A 31 -11.10 -3.03 -3.27
N MET A 32 -11.91 -1.98 -3.44
CA MET A 32 -12.85 -1.84 -4.55
C MET A 32 -12.19 -1.94 -5.94
N PHE A 33 -10.96 -1.43 -6.10
CA PHE A 33 -10.25 -1.47 -7.38
C PHE A 33 -9.83 -2.89 -7.77
N ILE A 34 -9.40 -3.70 -6.80
CA ILE A 34 -9.09 -5.12 -7.04
C ILE A 34 -10.35 -5.84 -7.48
N LYS A 35 -11.45 -5.68 -6.73
CA LYS A 35 -12.75 -6.31 -7.08
C LYS A 35 -13.22 -5.91 -8.47
N ALA A 36 -13.21 -4.61 -8.79
CA ALA A 36 -13.57 -4.11 -10.11
C ALA A 36 -12.68 -4.70 -11.22
N SER A 37 -11.37 -4.84 -11.00
CA SER A 37 -10.48 -5.45 -11.99
C SER A 37 -10.75 -6.93 -12.24
N SER A 38 -11.27 -7.65 -11.23
CA SER A 38 -11.62 -9.07 -11.35
C SER A 38 -12.93 -9.29 -12.12
N GLU A 39 -13.90 -8.38 -12.01
CA GLU A 39 -15.14 -8.39 -12.78
C GLU A 39 -14.91 -7.94 -14.24
N TYR A 40 -14.07 -6.92 -14.44
CA TYR A 40 -13.72 -6.39 -15.76
C TYR A 40 -12.32 -6.87 -16.18
N GLN A 41 -12.25 -8.11 -16.67
CA GLN A 41 -10.98 -8.81 -16.90
C GLN A 41 -10.19 -8.32 -18.13
N ASP A 42 -10.87 -7.74 -19.12
CA ASP A 42 -10.18 -7.18 -20.29
C ASP A 42 -9.37 -5.94 -19.88
N ALA A 43 -8.04 -6.02 -20.03
CA ALA A 43 -7.12 -4.93 -19.74
C ALA A 43 -7.39 -3.65 -20.58
N SER A 44 -8.07 -3.78 -21.71
CA SER A 44 -8.50 -2.66 -22.54
C SER A 44 -9.73 -1.94 -21.99
N HIS A 45 -10.53 -2.60 -21.14
CA HIS A 45 -11.78 -2.09 -20.58
C HIS A 45 -11.54 -0.85 -19.70
N PRO A 46 -12.37 0.20 -19.79
CA PRO A 46 -12.17 1.45 -19.05
C PRO A 46 -12.04 1.26 -17.53
N ILE A 47 -12.84 0.37 -16.95
CA ILE A 47 -12.81 0.10 -15.49
C ILE A 47 -11.51 -0.61 -15.10
N HIS A 48 -11.03 -1.57 -15.89
CA HIS A 48 -9.75 -2.23 -15.63
C HIS A 48 -8.60 -1.23 -15.67
N LYS A 49 -8.59 -0.36 -16.69
CA LYS A 49 -7.61 0.72 -16.82
C LYS A 49 -7.63 1.65 -15.61
N GLN A 50 -8.80 2.08 -15.17
CA GLN A 50 -8.94 2.94 -13.99
C GLN A 50 -8.42 2.26 -12.71
N SER A 51 -8.69 0.97 -12.53
CA SER A 51 -8.15 0.21 -11.41
C SER A 51 -6.61 0.13 -11.44
N ALA A 52 -6.04 -0.15 -12.62
CA ALA A 52 -4.59 -0.17 -12.79
C ALA A 52 -3.96 1.22 -12.56
N ASP A 53 -4.60 2.28 -13.05
CA ASP A 53 -4.09 3.65 -12.92
C ASP A 53 -4.15 4.17 -11.49
N HIS A 54 -5.14 3.74 -10.70
CA HIS A 54 -5.15 3.97 -9.26
C HIS A 54 -3.92 3.35 -8.58
N LYS A 55 -3.55 2.10 -8.92
CA LYS A 55 -2.33 1.47 -8.36
C LYS A 55 -1.06 2.20 -8.79
N ARG A 56 -0.96 2.62 -10.05
CA ARG A 56 0.16 3.45 -10.54
C ARG A 56 0.24 4.80 -9.83
N MET A 57 -0.91 5.41 -9.49
CA MET A 57 -0.95 6.66 -8.73
C MET A 57 -0.39 6.47 -7.31
N LEU A 58 -0.79 5.39 -6.63
CA LEU A 58 -0.25 5.04 -5.32
C LEU A 58 1.25 4.77 -5.39
N GLU A 59 1.73 3.99 -6.36
CA GLU A 59 3.16 3.74 -6.56
C GLU A 59 3.93 5.06 -6.71
N ARG A 60 3.48 5.97 -7.59
CA ARG A 60 4.12 7.28 -7.78
C ARG A 60 4.12 8.13 -6.49
N HIS A 61 3.07 8.05 -5.68
CA HIS A 61 3.02 8.78 -4.41
C HIS A 61 4.06 8.23 -3.42
N ILE A 62 4.13 6.90 -3.29
CA ILE A 62 5.11 6.22 -2.43
C ILE A 62 6.53 6.51 -2.90
N THR A 63 6.81 6.47 -4.21
CA THR A 63 8.11 6.84 -4.78
C THR A 63 8.52 8.25 -4.37
N LYS A 64 7.62 9.23 -4.49
CA LYS A 64 7.90 10.63 -4.08
C LYS A 64 8.19 10.75 -2.59
N LEU A 65 7.52 9.97 -1.75
CA LEU A 65 7.81 9.95 -0.31
C LEU A 65 9.18 9.34 -0.03
N ALA A 66 9.53 8.26 -0.73
CA ALA A 66 10.84 7.62 -0.60
C ALA A 66 11.98 8.54 -1.07
N GLU A 67 11.79 9.27 -2.17
CA GLU A 67 12.73 10.31 -2.65
C GLU A 67 12.91 11.41 -1.60
N LYS A 68 11.80 11.95 -1.05
CA LYS A 68 11.84 12.98 0.00
C LYS A 68 12.48 12.48 1.30
N ALA A 69 12.40 11.18 1.57
CA ALA A 69 13.04 10.55 2.71
C ALA A 69 14.54 10.29 2.49
N GLY A 70 15.08 10.56 1.30
CA GLY A 70 16.48 10.30 0.96
C GLY A 70 16.83 8.82 0.88
N LEU A 71 15.86 7.96 0.55
CA LEU A 71 16.07 6.52 0.48
C LEU A 71 16.63 6.09 -0.87
N ALA A 72 17.55 5.12 -0.86
CA ALA A 72 18.10 4.52 -2.07
C ALA A 72 17.01 3.79 -2.88
N ASP A 73 17.17 3.72 -4.20
CA ASP A 73 16.27 3.01 -5.12
C ASP A 73 14.76 3.24 -4.87
N PRO A 74 14.28 4.49 -4.80
CA PRO A 74 12.93 4.84 -4.31
C PRO A 74 11.81 4.17 -5.11
N SER A 75 12.00 4.00 -6.43
CA SER A 75 11.04 3.30 -7.29
C SER A 75 10.93 1.81 -6.96
N THR A 76 12.04 1.15 -6.60
CA THR A 76 12.03 -0.26 -6.22
C THR A 76 11.37 -0.45 -4.85
N LEU A 77 11.76 0.39 -3.88
CA LEU A 77 11.13 0.39 -2.57
C LEU A 77 9.62 0.63 -2.68
N ALA A 78 9.19 1.59 -3.51
CA ALA A 78 7.77 1.88 -3.68
C ALA A 78 6.95 0.69 -4.18
N ARG A 79 7.48 -0.07 -5.15
CA ARG A 79 6.83 -1.32 -5.62
C ARG A 79 6.73 -2.36 -4.52
N GLN A 80 7.78 -2.53 -3.71
CA GLN A 80 7.77 -3.49 -2.59
C GLN A 80 6.76 -3.09 -1.51
N LEU A 81 6.73 -1.81 -1.13
CA LEU A 81 5.76 -1.29 -0.16
C LEU A 81 4.32 -1.42 -0.68
N LEU A 82 4.10 -1.16 -1.97
CA LEU A 82 2.79 -1.36 -2.58
C LEU A 82 2.38 -2.84 -2.58
N LEU A 83 3.30 -3.77 -2.85
CA LEU A 83 3.04 -5.20 -2.76
C LEU A 83 2.63 -5.63 -1.34
N LEU A 84 3.34 -5.13 -0.31
CA LEU A 84 2.99 -5.39 1.09
C LEU A 84 1.61 -4.83 1.44
N LYS A 85 1.32 -3.60 1.00
CA LYS A 85 0.00 -2.98 1.18
C LYS A 85 -1.11 -3.81 0.55
N GLU A 86 -0.97 -4.23 -0.71
CA GLU A 86 -2.00 -5.02 -1.39
C GLU A 86 -2.14 -6.43 -0.78
N GLY A 87 -1.03 -7.04 -0.36
CA GLY A 87 -1.03 -8.31 0.35
C GLY A 87 -1.78 -8.24 1.68
N ALA A 88 -1.51 -7.22 2.50
CA ALA A 88 -2.23 -6.99 3.76
C ALA A 88 -3.75 -6.88 3.54
N ILE A 89 -4.18 -6.15 2.52
CA ILE A 89 -5.59 -5.99 2.17
C ILE A 89 -6.24 -7.34 1.85
N VAL A 90 -5.60 -8.15 1.02
CA VAL A 90 -6.13 -9.48 0.64
C VAL A 90 -6.19 -10.40 1.85
N THR A 91 -5.13 -10.46 2.64
CA THR A 91 -5.04 -11.31 3.84
C THR A 91 -6.09 -10.91 4.89
N ALA A 92 -6.29 -9.61 5.12
CA ALA A 92 -7.35 -9.09 5.98
C ALA A 92 -8.73 -9.46 5.44
N HIS A 93 -8.96 -9.31 4.13
CA HIS A 93 -10.25 -9.63 3.52
C HIS A 93 -10.62 -11.11 3.66
N LEU A 94 -9.63 -12.00 3.60
CA LEU A 94 -9.80 -13.44 3.73
C LEU A 94 -9.87 -13.92 5.19
N GLY A 95 -9.53 -13.07 6.17
CA GLY A 95 -9.43 -13.47 7.58
C GLY A 95 -8.34 -14.51 7.83
N HIS A 96 -7.24 -14.47 7.07
CA HIS A 96 -6.16 -15.47 7.16
C HIS A 96 -5.23 -15.22 8.37
N THR A 97 -5.12 -13.98 8.83
CA THR A 97 -4.38 -13.58 10.03
C THR A 97 -5.11 -12.42 10.70
N ASP A 98 -4.93 -12.29 12.02
CA ASP A 98 -5.52 -11.23 12.83
C ASP A 98 -4.70 -9.93 12.75
N THR A 99 -3.45 -9.99 12.24
CA THR A 99 -2.51 -8.85 12.24
C THR A 99 -1.90 -8.49 10.85
N PRO A 100 -2.69 -8.50 9.75
CA PRO A 100 -2.12 -8.38 8.40
C PRO A 100 -1.47 -7.01 8.14
N ALA A 101 -1.99 -5.94 8.74
CA ALA A 101 -1.42 -4.60 8.61
C ALA A 101 -0.09 -4.49 9.37
N GLN A 102 -0.01 -5.05 10.57
CA GLN A 102 1.16 -5.00 11.43
C GLN A 102 2.30 -5.85 10.87
N ASP A 103 2.01 -7.04 10.33
CA ASP A 103 3.01 -7.88 9.67
C ASP A 103 3.61 -7.17 8.44
N ALA A 104 2.76 -6.55 7.63
CA ALA A 104 3.20 -5.75 6.48
C ALA A 104 4.01 -4.51 6.91
N LYS A 105 3.61 -3.83 7.99
CA LYS A 105 4.34 -2.72 8.59
C LYS A 105 5.74 -3.13 9.04
N MET A 106 5.86 -4.27 9.73
CA MET A 106 7.14 -4.80 10.19
C MET A 106 8.07 -5.10 9.01
N ALA A 107 7.57 -5.75 7.96
CA ALA A 107 8.33 -6.00 6.74
C ALA A 107 8.75 -4.69 6.04
N ALA A 108 7.86 -3.70 5.97
CA ALA A 108 8.14 -2.39 5.41
C ALA A 108 9.26 -1.66 6.15
N VAL A 109 9.29 -1.73 7.49
CA VAL A 109 10.37 -1.17 8.31
C VAL A 109 11.73 -1.80 7.96
N GLN A 110 11.77 -3.13 7.76
CA GLN A 110 13.01 -3.80 7.34
C GLN A 110 13.50 -3.30 5.98
N LEU A 111 12.58 -3.17 5.00
CA LEU A 111 12.92 -2.62 3.69
C LEU A 111 13.41 -1.17 3.78
N LEU A 112 12.74 -0.33 4.55
CA LEU A 112 13.16 1.06 4.77
C LEU A 112 14.59 1.12 5.33
N ASN A 113 14.93 0.26 6.30
CA ASN A 113 16.26 0.20 6.90
C ASN A 113 17.34 -0.21 5.87
N ILE A 114 17.05 -1.19 5.00
CA ILE A 114 17.96 -1.61 3.92
C ILE A 114 18.24 -0.45 2.95
N HIS A 115 17.23 0.37 2.67
CA HIS A 115 17.32 1.49 1.74
C HIS A 115 17.79 2.82 2.37
N SER A 116 18.23 2.82 3.63
CA SER A 116 18.64 4.03 4.38
C SER A 116 20.13 4.40 4.24
N GLN A 117 20.87 3.78 3.33
CA GLN A 117 22.31 4.00 3.16
C GLN A 117 22.64 5.22 2.29
#